data_AF-A0A969GAW0-F1
#
_entry.id   AF-A0A969GAW0-F1
#
_cell.length_a   1.000
_cell.length_b   1.000
_cell.length_c   1.000
_cell.angle_alpha   90.00
_cell.angle_beta   90.00
_cell.angle_gamma   90.00
#
_symmetry.space_group_name_H-M   'P 1'
#
loop_
_entity.id
_entity.type
_entity.pdbx_description
1 polymer ?
#
loop_
_entity_poly.entity_id
_entity_poly.type
_entity_poly.pdbx_seq_one_letter_code
_entity_poly.pdbx_strand_id
1 'polypeptide(L)'
;MGVYVGRWDCDYCGNVGNLGPHSHCSQCGSSRPADVVFYMPRGVETKVTDNAELEIAKEGANWVCAFCSNSNRNVYKACVSCGALKENSEKQLEVREFSENAVPRSSQPVQQLATKQQAKKKGNFGKYWQLLPF
;
A
#
# COMPACT_ATOMS: atom_id res chain seq x y z
N MET A 1 9.62 -17.49 -8.58
CA MET A 1 8.68 -16.42 -8.20
C MET A 1 7.82 -16.91 -7.04
N GLY A 2 7.56 -16.08 -6.04
CA GLY A 2 6.55 -16.34 -5.01
C GLY A 2 5.52 -15.20 -5.00
N VAL A 3 4.27 -15.50 -4.69
CA VAL A 3 3.23 -14.48 -4.47
C VAL A 3 3.25 -14.10 -2.99
N TYR A 4 3.22 -12.81 -2.70
CA TYR A 4 3.25 -12.29 -1.33
C TYR A 4 2.09 -11.31 -1.11
N VAL A 5 1.51 -11.34 0.08
CA VAL A 5 0.43 -10.45 0.48
C VAL A 5 0.98 -9.17 1.08
N GLY A 6 0.79 -8.06 0.36
CA GLY A 6 1.08 -6.72 0.87
C GLY A 6 0.15 -6.31 2.03
N ARG A 7 0.50 -5.20 2.66
CA ARG A 7 -0.25 -4.54 3.72
C ARG A 7 -0.60 -3.12 3.30
N TRP A 8 -1.66 -2.56 3.88
CA TRP A 8 -2.07 -1.18 3.67
C TRP A 8 -2.63 -0.54 4.94
N ASP A 9 -2.50 0.78 5.04
CA ASP A 9 -2.92 1.54 6.21
C ASP A 9 -4.21 2.30 5.92
N CYS A 10 -5.11 2.30 6.90
CA CYS A 10 -6.37 3.02 6.83
C CYS A 10 -6.14 4.49 7.17
N ASP A 11 -6.46 5.36 6.23
CA ASP A 11 -6.45 6.82 6.36
C ASP A 11 -7.58 7.35 7.26
N TYR A 12 -8.72 6.66 7.29
CA TYR A 12 -9.89 7.06 8.05
C TYR A 12 -9.72 6.90 9.57
N CYS A 13 -9.31 5.71 10.03
CA CYS A 13 -9.17 5.43 11.47
C CYS A 13 -7.72 5.27 11.95
N GLY A 14 -6.75 5.30 11.04
CA GLY A 14 -5.33 5.10 11.37
C GLY A 14 -4.93 3.64 11.61
N ASN A 15 -5.79 2.65 11.34
CA ASN A 15 -5.42 1.24 11.49
C ASN A 15 -4.29 0.86 10.51
N VAL A 16 -3.20 0.34 11.05
CA VAL A 16 -2.00 -0.03 10.30
C VAL A 16 -2.05 -1.50 9.93
N GLY A 17 -1.63 -1.84 8.71
CA GLY A 17 -1.37 -3.23 8.34
C GLY A 17 -2.61 -4.07 7.99
N ASN A 18 -3.64 -3.48 7.40
CA ASN A 18 -4.73 -4.23 6.78
C ASN A 18 -4.18 -5.13 5.65
N LEU A 19 -4.77 -6.31 5.45
CA LEU A 19 -4.34 -7.25 4.41
C LEU A 19 -4.63 -6.72 3.00
N GLY A 20 -3.70 -6.92 2.06
CA GLY A 20 -3.84 -6.52 0.67
C GLY A 20 -5.10 -7.03 -0.04
N PRO A 21 -5.54 -8.28 0.16
CA PRO A 21 -6.82 -8.76 -0.37
C PRO A 21 -8.06 -8.08 0.24
N HIS A 22 -7.96 -7.51 1.43
CA HIS A 22 -9.10 -6.89 2.10
C HIS A 22 -9.34 -5.49 1.53
N SER A 23 -10.54 -5.29 0.96
CA SER A 23 -11.02 -4.01 0.42
C SER A 23 -11.58 -3.07 1.49
N HIS A 24 -11.76 -3.56 2.72
CA HIS A 24 -12.27 -2.79 3.85
C HIS A 24 -11.33 -2.93 5.04
N CYS A 25 -11.23 -1.86 5.83
CA CYS A 25 -10.46 -1.86 7.06
C CYS A 25 -11.04 -2.88 8.05
N SER A 26 -10.20 -3.74 8.62
CA SER A 26 -10.65 -4.74 9.60
C SER A 26 -11.13 -4.12 10.91
N GLN A 27 -10.77 -2.86 11.19
CA GLN A 27 -11.08 -2.18 12.45
C GLN A 27 -12.32 -1.29 12.38
N CYS A 28 -12.48 -0.50 11.32
CA CYS A 28 -13.58 0.47 11.21
C CYS A 28 -14.54 0.19 10.06
N GLY A 29 -14.23 -0.78 9.19
CA GLY A 29 -15.04 -1.10 8.01
C GLY A 29 -14.95 -0.08 6.87
N SER A 30 -14.15 0.98 6.99
CA SER A 30 -13.98 1.96 5.90
C SER A 30 -13.41 1.26 4.66
N SER A 31 -13.88 1.65 3.48
CA SER A 31 -13.34 1.15 2.23
C SER A 31 -11.90 1.62 2.04
N ARG A 32 -11.09 0.79 1.37
CA ARG A 32 -9.72 1.11 1.01
C ARG A 32 -9.67 2.23 -0.02
N PRO A 33 -8.80 3.25 0.13
CA PRO A 33 -8.70 4.34 -0.83
C PRO A 33 -8.14 3.87 -2.18
N ALA A 34 -8.44 4.62 -3.24
CA ALA A 34 -8.04 4.27 -4.61
C ALA A 34 -6.53 4.42 -4.87
N ASP A 35 -5.86 5.30 -4.12
CA ASP A 35 -4.44 5.63 -4.20
C ASP A 35 -3.61 5.03 -3.04
N VAL A 36 -4.11 3.95 -2.45
CA VAL A 36 -3.46 3.25 -1.35
C VAL A 36 -2.06 2.75 -1.72
N VAL A 37 -1.11 2.91 -0.79
CA VAL A 37 0.24 2.35 -0.91
C VAL A 37 0.28 0.96 -0.27
N PHE A 38 0.48 -0.06 -1.09
CA PHE A 38 0.78 -1.40 -0.59
C PHE A 38 2.25 -1.52 -0.22
N TYR A 39 2.52 -2.13 0.93
CA TYR A 39 3.88 -2.35 1.41
C TYR A 39 4.06 -3.74 2.03
N MET A 40 5.31 -4.19 2.13
CA MET A 40 5.66 -5.47 2.74
C MET A 40 6.54 -5.23 3.97
N PRO A 41 6.00 -5.38 5.19
CA PRO A 41 6.78 -5.20 6.41
C PRO A 41 7.88 -6.25 6.54
N ARG A 42 9.02 -5.89 7.14
CA ARG A 42 10.12 -6.83 7.43
C ARG A 42 9.76 -7.77 8.56
N GLY A 43 10.21 -9.02 8.46
CA GLY A 43 10.03 -10.01 9.53
C GLY A 43 8.61 -10.56 9.67
N VAL A 44 7.73 -10.25 8.72
CA VAL A 44 6.36 -10.79 8.66
C VAL A 44 6.29 -11.79 7.51
N GLU A 45 5.87 -13.01 7.81
CA GLU A 45 5.59 -13.99 6.76
C GLU A 45 4.35 -13.56 5.97
N THR A 46 4.56 -13.34 4.68
CA THR A 46 3.54 -12.81 3.75
C THR A 46 3.37 -13.71 2.53
N LYS A 47 4.10 -14.83 2.45
CA LYS A 47 4.07 -15.73 1.31
C LYS A 47 2.73 -16.45 1.25
N VAL A 48 2.08 -16.40 0.10
CA VAL A 48 0.88 -17.19 -0.18
C VAL A 48 1.30 -18.62 -0.45
N THR A 49 0.76 -19.55 0.34
CA THR A 49 1.00 -21.00 0.20
C THR A 49 -0.25 -21.76 -0.23
N ASP A 50 -1.42 -21.18 -0.02
CA ASP A 50 -2.70 -21.77 -0.41
C ASP A 50 -2.94 -21.65 -1.92
N ASN A 51 -3.34 -22.76 -2.55
CA ASN A 51 -3.56 -22.80 -4.00
C ASN A 51 -4.75 -21.95 -4.44
N ALA A 52 -5.82 -21.86 -3.64
CA ALA A 52 -6.96 -21.03 -4.00
C ALA A 52 -6.58 -19.55 -3.96
N GLU A 53 -5.87 -19.10 -2.93
CA GLU A 53 -5.35 -17.74 -2.86
C GLU A 53 -4.38 -17.39 -3.99
N LEU A 54 -3.57 -18.36 -4.46
CA LEU A 54 -2.70 -18.18 -5.62
C LEU A 54 -3.48 -17.95 -6.92
N GLU A 55 -4.56 -18.70 -7.15
CA GLU A 55 -5.41 -18.50 -8.33
C GLU A 55 -6.07 -17.13 -8.29
N ILE A 56 -6.55 -16.72 -7.11
CA ILE A 56 -7.09 -15.38 -6.87
C ILE A 56 -6.06 -14.29 -7.22
N ALA A 57 -4.81 -14.45 -6.80
CA ALA A 57 -3.76 -13.48 -7.07
C ALA A 57 -3.41 -13.38 -8.57
N LYS A 58 -3.56 -14.48 -9.31
CA LYS A 58 -3.32 -14.54 -10.77
C LYS A 58 -4.44 -13.90 -11.60
N GLU A 59 -5.62 -13.64 -11.01
CA GLU A 59 -6.71 -12.96 -11.70
C GLU A 59 -6.33 -11.55 -12.20
N GLY A 60 -5.28 -10.95 -11.63
CA GLY A 60 -4.79 -9.62 -11.98
C GLY A 60 -5.35 -8.53 -11.08
N ALA A 61 -5.06 -7.27 -11.41
CA ALA A 61 -5.43 -6.14 -10.58
C ALA A 61 -6.95 -5.93 -10.56
N ASN A 62 -7.47 -5.54 -9.39
CA ASN A 62 -8.86 -5.11 -9.26
C ASN A 62 -9.17 -3.91 -10.17
N TRP A 63 -10.43 -3.74 -10.55
CA TRP A 63 -10.89 -2.53 -11.22
C TRP A 63 -11.73 -1.68 -10.26
N VAL A 64 -11.68 -0.36 -10.43
CA VAL A 64 -12.45 0.59 -9.62
C VAL A 64 -13.64 1.04 -10.45
N CYS A 65 -14.85 0.91 -9.89
CA CYS A 65 -16.07 1.34 -10.56
C CYS A 65 -16.10 2.85 -10.72
N ALA A 66 -16.26 3.35 -11.95
CA ALA A 66 -16.35 4.80 -12.19
C ALA A 66 -17.61 5.46 -11.59
N PHE A 67 -18.66 4.69 -11.29
CA PHE A 67 -19.93 5.23 -10.79
C PHE A 67 -19.97 5.36 -9.26
N CYS A 68 -19.47 4.34 -8.55
CA CYS A 68 -19.56 4.29 -7.09
C CYS A 68 -18.19 4.15 -6.40
N SER A 69 -17.10 4.17 -7.15
CA SER A 69 -15.72 4.02 -6.65
C SER A 69 -15.43 2.71 -5.91
N ASN A 70 -16.32 1.71 -5.95
CA ASN A 70 -16.06 0.42 -5.32
C ASN A 70 -14.99 -0.37 -6.10
N SER A 71 -14.08 -1.04 -5.37
CA SER A 71 -13.07 -1.94 -5.93
C SER A 71 -13.66 -3.32 -6.15
N ASN A 72 -13.56 -3.84 -7.38
CA ASN A 72 -14.10 -5.14 -7.78
C ASN A 72 -12.98 -6.06 -8.30
N ARG A 73 -13.14 -7.37 -8.17
CA ARG A 73 -12.20 -8.37 -8.69
C ARG A 73 -12.10 -8.27 -10.21
N ASN A 74 -10.93 -8.53 -10.78
CA ASN A 74 -10.69 -8.37 -12.22
C ASN A 74 -11.66 -9.18 -13.09
N VAL A 75 -12.02 -10.38 -12.61
CA VAL A 75 -12.92 -11.34 -13.28
C VAL A 75 -14.38 -10.88 -13.35
N TYR A 76 -14.79 -9.92 -12.51
CA TYR A 76 -16.17 -9.44 -12.50
C TYR A 76 -16.40 -8.44 -13.64
N LYS A 77 -17.43 -8.70 -14.45
CA LYS A 77 -17.85 -7.84 -15.56
C LYS A 77 -18.75 -6.68 -15.12
N ALA A 78 -19.35 -6.77 -13.94
CA ALA A 78 -20.23 -5.77 -13.37
C ALA A 78 -19.87 -5.50 -11.91
N CYS A 79 -20.13 -4.28 -11.44
CA CYS A 79 -19.85 -3.87 -10.08
C CYS A 79 -20.80 -4.58 -9.12
N VAL A 80 -20.26 -5.22 -8.09
CA VAL A 80 -21.05 -5.97 -7.10
C VAL A 80 -21.95 -5.07 -6.24
N SER A 81 -21.68 -3.76 -6.20
CA SER A 81 -22.44 -2.80 -5.38
C SER A 81 -23.52 -2.05 -6.14
N CYS A 82 -23.30 -1.72 -7.42
CA CYS A 82 -24.22 -0.86 -8.19
C CYS A 82 -24.64 -1.46 -9.54
N GLY A 83 -24.07 -2.58 -9.97
CA GLY A 83 -24.40 -3.22 -11.25
C GLY A 83 -23.78 -2.58 -12.49
N ALA A 84 -23.08 -1.46 -12.37
CA ALA A 84 -22.41 -0.83 -13.50
C ALA A 84 -21.37 -1.76 -14.16
N LEU A 85 -21.31 -1.75 -15.49
CA LEU A 85 -20.40 -2.58 -16.26
C LEU A 85 -18.96 -2.08 -16.16
N LYS A 86 -18.01 -3.02 -16.13
CA LYS A 86 -16.56 -2.75 -16.08
C LYS A 86 -16.10 -1.89 -17.27
N GLU A 87 -16.67 -2.10 -18.44
CA GLU A 87 -16.34 -1.35 -19.67
C GLU A 87 -16.59 0.16 -19.54
N ASN A 88 -17.53 0.55 -18.67
CA ASN A 88 -17.82 1.96 -18.38
C ASN A 88 -16.87 2.56 -17.33
N SER A 89 -15.85 1.81 -16.88
CA SER A 89 -14.85 2.27 -15.92
C SER A 89 -13.52 2.52 -16.62
N GLU A 90 -13.15 3.80 -16.75
CA GLU A 90 -11.95 4.22 -17.47
C GLU A 90 -10.65 3.87 -16.74
N LYS A 91 -10.67 3.80 -15.40
CA LYS A 91 -9.47 3.60 -14.59
C LYS A 91 -9.25 2.14 -14.23
N GLN A 92 -8.29 1.51 -14.91
CA GLN A 92 -7.78 0.18 -14.57
C GLN A 92 -6.54 0.31 -13.68
N LEU A 93 -6.47 -0.51 -12.63
CA LEU A 93 -5.25 -0.64 -11.84
C LEU A 93 -4.28 -1.58 -12.55
N GLU A 94 -2.99 -1.39 -12.32
CA GLU A 94 -1.93 -2.17 -12.95
C GLU A 94 -1.30 -3.15 -11.94
N VAL A 95 -0.92 -4.34 -12.42
CA VAL A 95 -0.12 -5.28 -11.64
C VAL A 95 1.35 -4.83 -11.73
N ARG A 96 1.98 -4.60 -10.57
CA ARG A 96 3.39 -4.24 -10.49
C ARG A 96 4.21 -5.35 -9.87
N GLU A 97 5.32 -5.69 -10.51
CA GLU A 97 6.31 -6.61 -9.98
C GLU A 97 7.46 -5.83 -9.34
N PHE A 98 7.91 -6.29 -8.18
CA PHE A 98 9.00 -5.68 -7.44
C PHE A 98 10.08 -6.73 -7.16
N SER A 99 11.35 -6.34 -7.30
CA SER A 99 12.45 -7.10 -6.73
C SER A 99 12.46 -6.91 -5.21
N GLU A 100 13.01 -7.86 -4.45
CA GLU A 100 12.99 -7.83 -2.99
C GLU A 100 13.53 -6.51 -2.41
N ASN A 101 14.55 -5.93 -3.02
CA ASN A 101 15.16 -4.66 -2.60
C ASN A 101 14.31 -3.43 -2.95
N ALA A 102 13.40 -3.54 -3.93
CA ALA A 102 12.56 -2.44 -4.41
C ALA A 102 11.14 -2.44 -3.80
N VAL A 103 10.72 -3.50 -3.11
CA VAL A 103 9.38 -3.57 -2.47
C VAL A 103 9.25 -2.47 -1.41
N PRO A 104 8.21 -1.62 -1.45
CA PRO A 104 7.92 -0.65 -0.40
C PRO A 104 7.77 -1.33 0.97
N ARG A 105 8.32 -0.73 2.03
CA ARG A 105 8.33 -1.34 3.38
C ARG A 105 7.40 -0.65 4.38
N SER A 106 6.80 0.47 3.98
CA SER A 106 5.78 1.19 4.73
C SER A 106 4.83 1.91 3.76
N SER A 107 3.67 2.32 4.28
CA SER A 107 2.66 3.14 3.59
C SER A 107 3.11 4.57 3.31
N GLN A 108 4.15 5.06 4.00
CA GLN A 108 4.72 6.36 3.73
C GLN A 108 5.36 6.36 2.33
N PRO A 109 5.08 7.36 1.48
CA PRO A 109 5.73 7.46 0.19
C PRO A 109 7.25 7.44 0.39
N VAL A 110 7.91 6.54 -0.35
CA VAL A 110 9.36 6.21 -0.27
C VAL A 110 10.27 7.46 -0.38
N GLN A 111 9.72 8.61 -0.78
CA GLN A 111 10.37 9.91 -0.84
C GLN A 111 10.77 10.51 0.53
N GLN A 112 10.22 10.03 1.66
CA GLN A 112 10.58 10.60 2.99
C GLN A 112 11.75 9.93 3.71
N LEU A 113 12.15 8.71 3.32
CA LEU A 113 13.27 8.01 3.97
C LEU A 113 14.64 8.54 3.52
N ALA A 114 14.76 9.03 2.28
CA ALA A 114 15.98 9.67 1.80
C ALA A 114 16.25 11.05 2.42
N THR A 115 15.19 11.82 2.69
CA THR A 115 15.31 13.19 3.23
C THR A 115 15.56 13.23 4.74
N LYS A 116 14.99 12.30 5.52
CA LYS A 116 15.23 12.22 6.98
C LYS A 116 16.66 11.78 7.35
N GLN A 117 17.31 10.96 6.53
CA GLN A 117 18.71 10.57 6.75
C GLN A 117 19.69 11.74 6.49
N GLN A 118 19.35 12.66 5.58
CA GLN A 118 20.16 13.85 5.30
C GLN A 118 19.93 14.96 6.35
N ALA A 119 18.73 15.09 6.90
CA ALA A 119 18.43 16.06 7.97
C ALA A 119 19.16 15.73 9.28
N LYS A 120 19.34 14.45 9.62
CA LYS A 120 20.02 14.04 10.86
C LYS A 120 21.53 14.34 10.87
N LYS A 121 22.19 14.46 9.70
CA LYS A 121 23.63 14.78 9.62
C LYS A 121 23.95 16.27 9.76
N LYS A 122 22.98 17.18 9.61
CA LYS A 122 23.23 18.63 9.67
C LYS A 122 22.97 19.28 11.04
N GLY A 123 22.53 18.52 12.05
CA GLY A 123 22.09 19.04 13.34
C GLY A 123 23.13 19.05 14.48
N ASN A 124 24.41 18.73 14.24
CA ASN A 124 25.37 18.58 15.36
C ASN A 124 26.78 19.16 15.10
N PHE A 125 26.88 20.32 14.42
CA PHE A 125 28.13 21.07 14.36
C PHE A 125 27.89 22.52 14.80
N GLY A 126 28.40 22.88 15.97
CA GLY A 126 28.59 24.28 16.38
C GLY A 126 27.82 24.74 17.61
N LYS A 127 28.07 24.14 18.79
CA LYS A 127 27.78 24.78 20.08
C LYS A 127 28.85 24.46 21.14
N TYR A 128 30.12 24.70 20.81
CA TYR A 128 31.17 24.89 21.81
C TYR A 128 32.16 25.91 21.25
N TRP A 129 32.87 26.60 22.13
CA TRP A 129 33.70 27.81 21.92
C TRP A 129 32.99 29.14 22.09
N GLN A 130 32.87 29.59 23.35
CA GLN A 130 33.52 30.82 23.82
C GLN A 130 33.20 31.04 25.31
N LEU A 131 34.09 30.55 26.18
CA LEU A 131 34.29 31.06 27.53
C LEU A 131 35.80 31.08 27.75
N LEU A 132 36.44 32.25 27.71
CA LEU A 132 37.54 32.59 28.62
C LEU A 132 37.62 34.12 28.77
N PRO A 133 37.86 34.61 30.00
CA PRO A 133 37.96 36.03 30.33
C PRO A 133 39.40 36.53 30.21
N PHE A 134 39.56 37.81 29.86
CA PHE A 134 40.62 38.70 30.34
C PHE A 134 40.07 40.12 30.40
#